data_AF-A0A4Q3KPA0-F1
#
_entry.id   AF-A0A4Q3KPA0-F1
#
_cell.length_a   1.000
_cell.length_b   1.000
_cell.length_c   1.000
_cell.angle_alpha   90.00
_cell.angle_beta   90.00
_cell.angle_gamma   90.00
#
_symmetry.space_group_name_H-M   'P 1'
#
loop_
_entity.id
_entity.type
_entity.pdbx_description
1 polymer ?
#
loop_
_entity_poly.entity_id
_entity_poly.type
_entity_poly.pdbx_seq_one_letter_code
_entity_poly.pdbx_strand_id
1 'polypeptide(L)'
;MGKLCETFGVAAPLRLRQPAEWAPQRALWVGYPSDPALWLQHLEPAQKACLALCRVFGKTQAVRLVVRHADEAAAAQACLRGLNVEMFCLPYG
;
A
#
# COMPACT_ATOMS: atom_id res chain seq x y z
N MET A 1 39.35 0.25 -46.40
CA MET A 1 37.92 -0.14 -46.30
C MET A 1 37.69 -0.66 -44.89
N GLY A 2 37.22 0.19 -43.98
CA GLY A 2 37.12 -0.11 -42.54
C GLY A 2 35.92 -1.00 -42.20
N LYS A 3 36.05 -1.82 -41.17
CA LYS A 3 34.91 -2.38 -40.45
C LYS A 3 34.92 -1.82 -39.04
N LEU A 4 33.98 -0.93 -38.81
CA LEU A 4 33.55 -0.47 -37.49
C LEU A 4 33.14 -1.69 -36.68
N CYS A 5 33.92 -2.00 -35.65
CA CYS A 5 33.48 -2.82 -34.54
C CYS A 5 32.54 -1.93 -33.71
N GLU A 6 31.24 -2.00 -33.99
CA GLU A 6 30.24 -1.31 -33.18
C GLU A 6 30.08 -2.07 -31.86
N THR A 7 30.72 -1.54 -30.82
CA THR A 7 30.44 -1.87 -29.43
C THR A 7 29.03 -1.40 -29.11
N PHE A 8 28.05 -2.31 -29.14
CA PHE A 8 26.76 -2.09 -28.48
C PHE A 8 27.02 -1.95 -26.97
N GLY A 9 27.14 -0.70 -26.50
CA GLY A 9 27.26 -0.39 -25.09
C GLY A 9 25.99 -0.81 -24.36
N VAL A 10 26.05 -1.92 -23.61
CA VAL A 10 25.02 -2.25 -22.62
C VAL A 10 25.06 -1.15 -21.57
N ALA A 11 23.98 -0.37 -21.45
CA ALA A 11 23.85 0.62 -20.39
C ALA A 11 24.10 -0.05 -19.04
N ALA A 12 24.99 0.52 -18.22
CA ALA A 12 25.26 -0.01 -16.90
C ALA A 12 23.94 -0.10 -16.10
N PRO A 13 23.68 -1.21 -15.40
CA PRO A 13 22.41 -1.40 -14.70
C PRO A 13 22.23 -0.29 -13.65
N LEU A 14 21.05 0.32 -13.62
CA LEU A 14 20.67 1.27 -12.58
C LEU A 14 20.86 0.61 -11.22
N ARG A 15 21.76 1.17 -10.39
CA ARG A 15 21.95 0.73 -9.01
C ARG A 15 20.86 1.31 -8.12
N LEU A 16 19.65 0.80 -8.26
CA LEU A 16 18.55 1.09 -7.34
C LEU A 16 18.82 0.36 -6.01
N ARG A 17 18.69 1.07 -4.90
CA ARG A 17 18.69 0.49 -3.56
C ARG A 17 17.34 0.74 -2.93
N GLN A 18 16.82 -0.27 -2.25
CA GLN A 18 15.65 -0.07 -1.40
C GLN A 18 16.07 0.89 -0.27
N PRO A 19 15.36 2.01 -0.05
CA PRO A 19 15.62 2.86 1.09
C PRO A 19 15.34 2.11 2.38
N ALA A 20 16.01 2.50 3.46
CA ALA A 20 15.70 1.99 4.77
C ALA A 20 14.28 2.38 5.18
N GLU A 21 13.64 1.56 6.01
CA GLU A 21 12.26 1.79 6.46
C GLU A 21 12.11 3.11 7.24
N TRP A 22 13.13 3.55 7.97
CA TRP A 22 13.13 4.81 8.70
C TRP A 22 13.43 6.05 7.84
N ALA A 23 13.71 5.89 6.55
CA ALA A 23 13.86 7.03 5.65
C ALA A 23 12.52 7.76 5.49
N PRO A 24 12.50 9.06 5.17
CA PRO A 24 11.26 9.80 4.92
C PRO A 24 10.37 9.09 3.90
N GLN A 25 9.13 8.79 4.30
CA GLN A 25 8.16 8.08 3.49
C GLN A 25 7.10 9.04 2.96
N ARG A 26 6.62 8.81 1.74
CA ARG A 26 5.53 9.61 1.15
C ARG A 26 4.15 9.16 1.64
N ALA A 27 3.97 7.86 1.84
CA ALA A 27 2.71 7.28 2.28
C ALA A 27 2.93 5.87 2.84
N LEU A 28 2.06 5.45 3.75
CA LEU A 28 1.91 4.07 4.18
C LEU A 28 0.81 3.38 3.37
N TRP A 29 1.09 2.23 2.79
CA TRP A 29 0.08 1.39 2.13
C TRP A 29 -0.37 0.27 3.06
N VAL A 30 -1.69 0.08 3.17
CA VAL A 30 -2.29 -0.91 4.07
C VAL A 30 -3.37 -1.69 3.33
N GLY A 31 -3.28 -3.02 3.34
CA GLY A 31 -4.35 -3.88 2.84
C GLY A 31 -5.39 -4.12 3.93
N TYR A 32 -6.67 -3.89 3.63
CA TYR A 32 -7.77 -4.14 4.54
C TYR A 32 -8.08 -5.65 4.61
N PRO A 33 -8.20 -6.25 5.80
CA PRO A 33 -8.60 -7.66 5.91
C PRO A 33 -9.99 -7.89 5.32
N SER A 34 -10.11 -8.76 4.31
CA SER A 34 -11.38 -8.98 3.58
C SER A 34 -11.79 -10.46 3.41
N ASP A 35 -10.88 -11.43 3.49
CA ASP A 35 -11.21 -12.85 3.22
C ASP A 35 -11.63 -13.61 4.51
N PRO A 36 -12.92 -13.98 4.67
CA PRO A 36 -13.38 -14.72 5.84
C PRO A 36 -12.82 -16.14 5.93
N ALA A 37 -12.43 -16.77 4.82
CA ALA A 37 -11.82 -18.11 4.83
C ALA A 37 -10.38 -18.07 5.35
N LEU A 38 -9.66 -16.97 5.09
CA LEU A 38 -8.31 -16.74 5.63
C LEU A 38 -8.34 -16.34 7.11
N TRP A 39 -9.23 -15.43 7.47
CA TRP A 39 -9.24 -14.80 8.79
C TRP A 39 -10.15 -15.50 9.81
N LEU A 40 -11.10 -16.32 9.36
CA LEU A 40 -12.05 -17.06 10.19
C LEU A 40 -12.71 -16.14 11.24
N GLN A 41 -12.76 -16.55 12.50
CA GLN A 41 -13.30 -15.75 13.61
C GLN A 41 -12.50 -14.45 13.91
N HIS A 42 -11.35 -14.24 13.28
CA HIS A 42 -10.48 -13.10 13.50
C HIS A 42 -10.62 -11.98 12.47
N LEU A 43 -11.51 -12.13 11.48
CA LEU A 43 -11.72 -11.10 10.45
C LEU A 43 -12.11 -9.74 11.05
N GLU A 44 -13.16 -9.71 11.86
CA GLU A 44 -13.63 -8.47 12.47
C GLU A 44 -12.57 -7.86 13.43
N PRO A 45 -11.92 -8.62 14.33
CA PRO A 45 -10.78 -8.11 15.11
C PRO A 45 -9.65 -7.52 14.25
N ALA A 46 -9.28 -8.18 13.15
CA ALA A 46 -8.23 -7.71 12.25
C ALA A 46 -8.62 -6.41 11.53
N GLN A 47 -9.86 -6.32 11.05
CA GLN A 47 -10.41 -5.10 10.47
C GLN A 47 -10.38 -3.94 11.46
N LYS A 48 -10.78 -4.17 12.71
CA LYS A 48 -10.71 -3.15 13.79
C LYS A 48 -9.28 -2.70 14.06
N ALA A 49 -8.33 -3.63 14.15
CA ALA A 49 -6.91 -3.31 14.35
C ALA A 49 -6.34 -2.50 13.17
N CYS A 50 -6.69 -2.87 11.93
CA CYS A 50 -6.30 -2.14 10.73
C CYS A 50 -6.81 -0.69 10.74
N LEU A 51 -8.09 -0.48 11.09
CA LEU A 51 -8.65 0.87 11.22
C LEU A 51 -7.99 1.66 12.35
N ALA A 52 -7.66 1.03 13.48
CA ALA A 52 -6.94 1.68 14.58
C ALA A 52 -5.55 2.16 14.15
N LEU A 53 -4.81 1.34 13.38
CA LEU A 53 -3.53 1.73 12.79
C LEU A 53 -3.69 2.92 11.84
N CYS A 54 -4.68 2.87 10.94
CA CYS A 54 -4.95 3.98 10.03
C CYS A 54 -5.32 5.27 10.76
N ARG A 55 -6.02 5.19 11.90
CA ARG A 55 -6.36 6.35 12.74
C ARG A 55 -5.13 7.03 13.36
N VAL A 56 -4.10 6.26 13.70
CA VAL A 56 -2.86 6.81 14.27
C VAL A 56 -2.05 7.48 13.17
N PHE A 57 -1.77 6.77 12.08
CA PHE A 57 -0.91 7.29 11.01
C PHE A 57 -1.57 8.36 10.15
N GLY A 58 -2.88 8.30 9.93
CA GLY A 58 -3.62 9.31 9.16
C GLY A 58 -3.61 10.71 9.78
N LYS A 59 -3.07 10.87 11.00
CA LYS A 59 -2.82 12.16 11.65
C LYS A 59 -1.46 12.77 11.29
N THR A 60 -0.49 11.95 10.89
CA THR A 60 0.92 12.35 10.75
C THR A 60 1.49 12.10 9.36
N GLN A 61 0.91 11.20 8.57
CA GLN A 61 1.31 10.91 7.20
C GLN A 61 0.12 10.45 6.34
N ALA A 62 0.32 10.44 5.02
CA ALA A 62 -0.68 9.89 4.11
C ALA A 62 -0.79 8.37 4.29
N VAL A 63 -2.01 7.86 4.38
CA VAL A 63 -2.31 6.43 4.40
C VAL A 63 -3.10 6.08 3.15
N ARG A 64 -2.73 4.99 2.49
CA ARG A 64 -3.43 4.43 1.34
C ARG A 64 -4.01 3.07 1.74
N LEU A 65 -5.31 3.06 2.00
CA LEU A 65 -6.03 1.86 2.40
C LEU A 65 -6.61 1.18 1.16
N VAL A 66 -6.18 -0.05 0.91
CA VAL A 66 -6.70 -0.88 -0.18
C VAL A 66 -7.80 -1.75 0.38
N VAL A 67 -9.00 -1.69 -0.21
CA VAL A 67 -10.20 -2.46 0.17
C VAL A 67 -10.68 -3.28 -1.02
N ARG A 68 -11.23 -4.47 -0.76
CA ARG A 68 -11.61 -5.41 -1.83
C ARG A 68 -12.99 -5.10 -2.41
N HIS A 69 -13.93 -4.70 -1.55
CA HIS A 69 -15.32 -4.47 -1.90
C HIS A 69 -15.76 -3.04 -1.57
N ALA A 70 -16.66 -2.48 -2.39
CA ALA A 70 -17.15 -1.11 -2.20
C ALA A 70 -17.88 -0.92 -0.86
N ASP A 71 -18.58 -1.95 -0.38
CA ASP A 71 -19.30 -1.90 0.90
C ASP A 71 -18.34 -1.78 2.09
N GLU A 72 -17.19 -2.48 2.03
CA GLU A 72 -16.12 -2.36 3.03
C GLU A 72 -15.49 -0.96 3.01
N ALA A 73 -15.37 -0.37 1.80
CA ALA A 73 -14.86 0.99 1.62
C ALA A 73 -15.72 2.01 2.37
N ALA A 74 -17.05 1.91 2.24
CA ALA A 74 -17.98 2.84 2.88
C ALA A 74 -17.88 2.79 4.42
N ALA A 75 -17.83 1.58 4.99
CA ALA A 75 -17.68 1.39 6.43
C ALA A 75 -16.34 1.93 6.96
N ALA A 76 -15.23 1.64 6.25
CA ALA A 76 -13.92 2.17 6.59
C ALA A 76 -13.88 3.72 6.47
N GLN A 77 -14.50 4.28 5.43
CA GLN A 77 -14.52 5.72 5.17
C GLN A 77 -15.27 6.47 6.27
N ALA A 78 -16.39 5.93 6.75
CA ALA A 78 -17.09 6.49 7.91
C ALA A 78 -16.19 6.52 9.15
N CYS A 79 -15.38 5.47 9.37
CA CYS A 79 -14.48 5.35 10.52
C CYS A 79 -13.25 6.26 10.50
N LEU A 80 -12.84 6.73 9.32
CA LEU A 80 -11.57 7.45 9.07
C LEU A 80 -11.79 8.86 8.51
N ARG A 81 -13.03 9.34 8.48
CA ARG A 81 -13.39 10.66 7.96
C ARG A 81 -12.55 11.77 8.61
N GLY A 82 -12.04 12.67 7.79
CA GLY A 82 -11.24 13.82 8.22
C GLY A 82 -9.76 13.52 8.49
N LEU A 83 -9.32 12.28 8.28
CA LEU A 83 -7.90 11.92 8.34
C LEU A 83 -7.29 11.89 6.93
N ASN A 84 -5.96 11.94 6.86
CA ASN A 84 -5.22 11.82 5.60
C ASN A 84 -5.17 10.36 5.12
N VAL A 85 -6.34 9.82 4.75
CA VAL A 85 -6.51 8.46 4.26
C VAL A 85 -7.17 8.47 2.89
N GLU A 86 -6.47 7.93 1.90
CA GLU A 86 -6.96 7.69 0.55
C GLU A 86 -7.36 6.20 0.41
N MET A 87 -8.51 5.93 -0.19
CA MET A 87 -9.02 4.56 -0.33
C MET A 87 -8.96 4.10 -1.78
N PHE A 88 -8.52 2.85 -1.98
CA PHE A 88 -8.41 2.20 -3.27
C PHE A 88 -9.25 0.92 -3.25
N CYS A 89 -10.31 0.86 -4.04
CA CYS A 89 -11.07 -0.37 -4.25
C CYS A 89 -10.41 -1.19 -5.35
N LEU A 90 -9.64 -2.21 -4.98
CA LEU A 90 -8.88 -3.05 -5.91
C LEU A 90 -9.12 -4.53 -5.58
N PRO A 91 -9.17 -5.42 -6.59
CA PRO A 91 -9.21 -6.85 -6.33
C PRO A 91 -7.87 -7.29 -5.71
N TYR A 92 -7.94 -7.94 -4.54
CA TYR A 92 -6.85 -8.68 -3.90
C TYR A 92 -7.45 -9.75 -2.99
N GLY A 93 -6.61 -10.67 -2.50
CA GLY A 93 -7.06 -11.82 -1.71
C GLY A 93 -7.50 -12.94 -2.61
#